data_AF-A0A3A3H9H1-F1
#
_entry.id   AF-A0A3A3H9H1-F1
#
_cell.length_a   1.000
_cell.length_b   1.000
_cell.length_c   1.000
_cell.angle_alpha   90.00
_cell.angle_beta   90.00
_cell.angle_gamma   90.00
#
_symmetry.space_group_name_H-M   'P 1'
#
loop_
_entity.id
_entity.type
_entity.pdbx_description
1 polymer ?
#
loop_
_entity_poly.entity_id
_entity_poly.type
_entity_poly.pdbx_seq_one_letter_code
_entity_poly.pdbx_strand_id
1 'polypeptide(L)'
;MEALQTFARWFVGVAWLEVFKAVTTLVVGVAWPFAIVLLALIFRAEIRNKIKDMLSAGPTGVTFQPQVTDATTRSTTELVLSTSPNHSSWHKAIEESILHDLKTIVPEKQLPVLIEQLASARIKSAFEAVFSNIFGSQIQGLHQLHLAGGSLSLNDAEQYFESVKKEHAEFYKDVTFSTWFRYLEINTLARIEGDRVELTDAGREFLMFVQATKAGLQRAF
;
A
#
# COMPACT_ATOMS: atom_id res chain seq x y z
N MET A 1 30.98 37.06 41.37
CA MET A 1 30.00 35.96 41.37
C MET A 1 28.56 36.45 41.50
N GLU A 2 28.29 37.57 42.20
CA GLU A 2 26.91 38.10 42.33
C GLU A 2 26.28 38.55 41.01
N ALA A 3 27.03 39.18 40.09
CA ALA A 3 26.49 39.66 38.81
C ALA A 3 25.87 38.56 37.92
N LEU A 4 26.40 37.33 38.00
CA LEU A 4 25.90 36.17 37.24
C LEU A 4 24.60 35.61 37.85
N GLN A 5 24.43 35.70 39.17
CA GLN A 5 23.20 35.28 39.85
C GLN A 5 22.05 36.27 39.61
N THR A 6 22.35 37.56 39.51
CA THR A 6 21.34 38.59 39.18
C THR A 6 20.86 38.46 37.73
N PHE A 7 21.76 38.18 36.78
CA PHE A 7 21.40 37.93 35.39
C PHE A 7 20.54 36.67 35.22
N ALA A 8 20.89 35.57 35.89
CA ALA A 8 20.11 34.34 35.85
C ALA A 8 18.71 34.49 36.47
N ARG A 9 18.58 35.25 37.58
CA ARG A 9 17.25 35.56 38.17
C ARG A 9 16.41 36.49 37.30
N TRP A 10 17.03 37.42 36.58
CA TRP A 10 16.32 38.27 35.60
C TRP A 10 15.87 37.46 34.37
N PHE A 11 16.69 36.54 33.87
CA PHE A 11 16.38 35.70 32.71
C PHE A 11 15.25 34.67 32.99
N VAL A 12 15.15 34.17 34.22
CA VAL A 12 14.11 33.20 34.65
C VAL A 12 12.86 33.89 35.22
N GLY A 13 12.92 35.20 35.48
CA GLY A 13 11.81 35.97 36.05
C GLY A 13 10.74 36.33 35.03
N VAL A 14 9.69 35.51 34.92
CA VAL A 14 8.31 35.76 34.40
C VAL A 14 8.16 36.41 33.00
N ALA A 15 8.94 37.42 32.62
CA ALA A 15 8.87 38.11 31.34
C ALA A 15 9.26 37.24 30.13
N TRP A 16 10.20 36.30 30.29
CA TRP A 16 10.61 35.41 29.19
C TRP A 16 9.48 34.47 28.74
N LEU A 17 8.65 34.00 29.67
CA LEU A 17 7.50 33.14 29.36
C LEU A 17 6.44 33.90 28.55
N GLU A 18 6.22 35.17 28.86
CA GLU A 18 5.26 36.01 28.13
C GLU A 18 5.79 36.38 26.73
N VAL A 19 7.09 36.66 26.59
CA VAL A 19 7.74 36.85 25.29
C VAL A 19 7.67 35.56 24.46
N PHE A 20 7.96 34.40 25.05
CA PHE A 20 7.87 33.12 24.37
C PHE A 20 6.44 32.82 23.89
N LYS A 21 5.43 33.01 24.75
CA LYS A 21 4.02 32.87 24.36
C LYS A 21 3.64 33.80 23.22
N ALA A 22 4.07 35.06 23.25
CA ALA A 22 3.81 36.02 22.18
C ALA A 22 4.42 35.56 20.85
N VAL A 23 5.67 35.07 20.88
CA VAL A 23 6.35 34.54 19.69
C VAL A 23 5.67 33.27 19.17
N THR A 24 5.32 32.31 20.03
CA THR A 24 4.64 31.08 19.58
C THR A 24 3.26 31.37 18.99
N THR A 25 2.53 32.34 19.56
CA THR A 25 1.21 32.73 19.04
C THR A 25 1.33 33.39 17.67
N LEU A 26 2.37 34.20 17.46
CA LEU A 26 2.70 34.78 16.16
C LEU A 26 3.07 33.69 15.14
N VAL A 27 3.91 32.73 15.54
CA VAL A 27 4.33 31.62 14.67
C VAL A 27 3.14 30.76 14.27
N VAL A 28 2.26 30.37 15.19
CA VAL A 28 1.05 29.61 14.88
C VAL A 28 0.11 30.42 13.96
N GLY A 29 0.00 31.73 14.18
CA GLY A 29 -0.79 32.62 13.34
C GLY A 29 -0.28 32.76 11.91
N VAL A 30 1.04 32.70 11.70
CA VAL A 30 1.69 32.84 10.38
C VAL A 30 1.99 31.48 9.73
N ALA A 31 1.95 30.39 10.49
CA ALA A 31 2.22 29.05 9.96
C ALA A 31 1.14 28.60 8.95
N TRP A 32 -0.14 28.87 9.21
CA TRP A 32 -1.21 28.39 8.35
C TRP A 32 -1.29 29.10 6.98
N PRO A 33 -1.11 30.44 6.82
CA PRO A 33 -1.08 31.06 5.50
C PRO A 33 0.15 30.62 4.71
N PHE A 34 1.31 30.45 5.39
CA PHE A 34 2.51 29.94 4.76
C PHE A 34 2.33 28.50 4.26
N ALA A 35 1.68 27.64 5.05
CA ALA A 35 1.33 26.28 4.62
C ALA A 35 0.44 26.29 3.36
N ILE A 36 -0.57 27.17 3.29
CA ILE A 36 -1.42 27.31 2.09
C ILE A 36 -0.60 27.72 0.86
N VAL A 37 0.29 28.71 1.01
CA VAL A 37 1.17 29.16 -0.09
C VAL A 37 2.10 28.03 -0.54
N LEU A 38 2.69 27.30 0.40
CA LEU A 38 3.58 26.17 0.11
C LEU A 38 2.83 25.06 -0.64
N LEU A 39 1.61 24.72 -0.20
CA LEU A 39 0.75 23.74 -0.82
C LEU A 39 0.36 24.19 -2.24
N ALA A 40 -0.02 25.45 -2.42
CA ALA A 40 -0.31 26.02 -3.73
C ALA A 40 0.90 25.97 -4.69
N LEU A 41 2.12 26.16 -4.18
CA LEU A 41 3.35 26.07 -4.97
C LEU A 41 3.73 24.64 -5.36
N ILE A 42 3.62 23.68 -4.44
CA ILE A 42 3.88 22.24 -4.71
C ILE A 42 2.90 21.71 -5.74
N PHE A 43 1.61 22.03 -5.58
CA PHE A 43 0.52 21.52 -6.42
C PHE A 43 0.22 22.43 -7.63
N ARG A 44 1.05 23.44 -7.92
CA ARG A 44 0.79 24.42 -8.99
C ARG A 44 0.56 23.78 -10.36
N ALA A 45 1.24 22.68 -10.66
CA ALA A 45 1.13 21.98 -11.94
C ALA A 45 -0.23 21.28 -12.08
N GLU A 46 -0.69 20.63 -11.00
CA GLU A 46 -1.95 19.91 -10.95
C GLU A 46 -3.16 20.85 -10.89
N ILE A 47 -3.06 21.92 -10.09
CA ILE A 47 -4.07 22.99 -10.01
C ILE A 47 -4.25 23.63 -11.39
N ARG A 48 -3.15 23.95 -12.10
CA ARG A 48 -3.22 24.51 -13.46
C ARG A 48 -3.89 23.57 -14.45
N ASN A 49 -3.69 22.26 -14.33
CA ASN A 49 -4.34 21.29 -15.20
C ASN A 49 -5.85 21.22 -14.91
N LYS A 50 -6.27 21.25 -13.64
CA LYS A 50 -7.70 21.21 -13.26
C LYS A 50 -8.45 22.51 -13.54
N ILE A 51 -7.79 23.67 -13.46
CA ILE A 51 -8.42 24.96 -13.80
C ILE A 51 -8.76 25.05 -15.30
N LYS A 52 -8.00 24.37 -16.17
CA LYS A 52 -8.33 24.33 -17.61
C LYS A 52 -9.67 23.65 -17.89
N ASP A 53 -10.10 22.76 -17.01
CA ASP A 53 -11.38 22.04 -17.12
C ASP A 53 -12.55 22.78 -16.44
N MET A 54 -12.29 23.98 -15.89
CA MET A 54 -13.28 24.81 -15.20
C MET A 54 -13.95 25.77 -16.19
N LEU A 55 -15.17 25.44 -16.61
CA LEU A 55 -15.94 26.24 -17.58
C LEU A 55 -16.47 27.55 -17.01
N SER A 56 -16.88 27.58 -15.73
CA SER A 56 -17.45 28.77 -15.10
C SER A 56 -17.32 28.74 -13.58
N ALA A 57 -17.02 29.90 -13.00
CA ALA A 57 -17.05 30.15 -11.56
C ALA A 57 -18.04 31.29 -11.30
N GLY A 58 -19.16 30.98 -10.63
CA GLY A 58 -20.19 31.96 -10.26
C GLY A 58 -20.38 32.08 -8.75
N PRO A 59 -21.10 33.11 -8.26
CA PRO A 59 -21.39 33.30 -6.83
C PRO A 59 -22.19 32.15 -6.19
N THR A 60 -22.74 31.24 -7.00
CA THR A 60 -23.49 30.05 -6.58
C THR A 60 -22.71 28.74 -6.68
N GLY A 61 -21.42 28.77 -7.06
CA GLY A 61 -20.56 27.59 -7.08
C GLY A 61 -19.71 27.45 -8.35
N VAL A 62 -18.91 26.38 -8.37
CA VAL A 62 -18.06 26.00 -9.50
C VAL A 62 -18.74 24.87 -10.26
N THR A 63 -19.11 25.11 -11.51
CA THR A 63 -19.65 24.08 -12.41
C THR A 63 -18.52 23.49 -13.24
N PHE A 64 -18.11 22.29 -12.89
CA PHE A 64 -17.22 21.48 -13.73
C PHE A 64 -18.03 20.90 -14.89
N GLN A 65 -17.43 20.84 -16.08
CA GLN A 65 -18.06 20.18 -17.22
C GLN A 65 -18.35 18.74 -16.81
N PRO A 66 -19.61 18.26 -16.88
CA PRO A 66 -19.87 16.83 -16.72
C PRO A 66 -19.04 16.12 -17.78
N GLN A 67 -18.11 15.25 -17.35
CA GLN A 67 -17.49 14.31 -18.26
C GLN A 67 -18.63 13.50 -18.86
N VAL A 68 -18.97 13.83 -20.11
CA VAL A 68 -19.78 12.96 -20.95
C VAL A 68 -18.98 11.67 -20.99
N THR A 69 -19.42 10.70 -20.21
CA THR A 69 -18.91 9.34 -20.33
C THR A 69 -19.49 8.87 -21.65
N ASP A 70 -18.78 9.17 -22.74
CA ASP A 70 -19.10 8.61 -24.05
C ASP A 70 -19.12 7.10 -23.85
N ALA A 71 -20.33 6.54 -23.92
CA ALA A 71 -20.55 5.12 -23.98
C ALA A 71 -19.64 4.59 -25.09
N THR A 72 -18.62 3.85 -24.65
CA THR A 72 -17.49 3.44 -25.45
C THR A 72 -17.95 2.68 -26.69
N THR A 73 -17.92 3.34 -27.85
CA THR A 73 -17.61 2.67 -29.11
C THR A 73 -16.30 1.95 -28.85
N ARG A 74 -16.34 0.61 -28.74
CA ARG A 74 -15.15 -0.24 -28.69
C ARG A 74 -14.34 -0.01 -29.96
N SER A 75 -13.49 1.01 -29.93
CA SER A 75 -12.38 1.11 -30.86
C SER A 75 -11.51 -0.11 -30.56
N THR A 76 -11.45 -1.05 -31.50
CA THR A 76 -10.36 -2.01 -31.64
C THR A 76 -9.08 -1.24 -31.93
N THR A 77 -8.64 -0.43 -30.97
CA THR A 77 -7.30 0.12 -30.95
C THR A 77 -6.40 -1.06 -30.72
N GLU A 78 -5.84 -1.57 -31.81
CA GLU A 78 -4.81 -2.58 -31.83
C GLU A 78 -3.74 -2.13 -30.83
N LEU A 79 -3.63 -2.87 -29.72
CA LEU A 79 -2.74 -2.51 -28.63
C LEU A 79 -1.32 -2.83 -29.10
N VAL A 80 -0.70 -1.91 -29.83
CA VAL A 80 0.68 -2.04 -30.29
C VAL A 80 1.59 -1.93 -29.06
N LEU A 81 1.88 -3.08 -28.46
CA LEU A 81 2.89 -3.21 -27.42
C LEU A 81 4.24 -2.85 -28.05
N SER A 82 4.71 -1.63 -27.80
CA SER A 82 6.01 -1.18 -28.27
C SER A 82 7.09 -1.94 -27.52
N THR A 83 7.91 -2.70 -28.25
CA THR A 83 9.12 -3.31 -27.67
C THR A 83 10.09 -2.19 -27.31
N SER A 84 10.51 -2.15 -26.04
CA SER A 84 11.48 -1.14 -25.60
C SER A 84 12.83 -1.44 -26.26
N PRO A 85 13.44 -0.50 -27.00
CA PRO A 85 14.65 -0.77 -27.78
C PRO A 85 15.91 -0.99 -26.91
N ASN A 86 15.82 -0.79 -25.58
CA ASN A 86 16.97 -0.81 -24.69
C ASN A 86 16.89 -1.93 -23.65
N HIS A 87 17.08 -3.17 -24.09
CA HIS A 87 17.17 -4.35 -23.21
C HIS A 87 18.60 -4.53 -22.67
N SER A 88 18.72 -4.80 -21.37
CA SER A 88 20.00 -5.18 -20.75
C SER A 88 20.51 -6.51 -21.31
N SER A 89 21.82 -6.79 -21.18
CA SER A 89 22.42 -8.06 -21.60
C SER A 89 21.77 -9.26 -20.91
N TRP A 90 21.44 -9.14 -19.62
CA TRP A 90 20.73 -10.18 -18.87
C TRP A 90 19.31 -10.41 -19.41
N HIS A 91 18.58 -9.35 -19.75
CA HIS A 91 17.25 -9.49 -20.33
C HIS A 91 17.29 -10.25 -21.66
N LYS A 92 18.27 -9.94 -22.53
CA LYS A 92 18.47 -10.66 -23.79
C LYS A 92 18.77 -12.14 -23.58
N ALA A 93 19.60 -12.47 -22.59
CA ALA A 93 19.90 -13.88 -22.27
C ALA A 93 18.64 -14.67 -21.86
N ILE A 94 17.75 -14.04 -21.07
CA ILE A 94 16.48 -14.66 -20.69
C ILE A 94 15.54 -14.79 -21.90
N GLU A 95 15.46 -13.76 -22.75
CA GLU A 95 14.67 -13.81 -23.98
C GLU A 95 15.15 -14.92 -24.92
N GLU A 96 16.46 -15.03 -25.14
CA GLU A 96 17.08 -16.09 -25.95
C GLU A 96 16.80 -17.48 -25.37
N SER A 97 16.85 -17.64 -24.04
CA SER A 97 16.48 -18.89 -23.37
C SER A 97 15.01 -19.25 -23.59
N ILE A 98 14.09 -18.29 -23.44
CA ILE A 98 12.66 -18.53 -23.68
C ILE A 98 12.43 -18.92 -25.14
N LEU A 99 13.06 -18.23 -26.08
CA LEU A 99 12.96 -18.57 -27.52
C LEU A 99 13.53 -19.95 -27.82
N HIS A 100 14.59 -20.37 -27.12
CA HIS A 100 15.12 -21.72 -27.24
C HIS A 100 14.11 -22.77 -26.75
N ASP A 101 13.52 -22.57 -25.56
CA ASP A 101 12.54 -23.48 -24.98
C ASP A 101 11.28 -23.58 -25.86
N LEU A 102 10.80 -22.48 -26.42
CA LEU A 102 9.63 -22.46 -27.30
C LEU A 102 9.82 -23.30 -28.56
N LYS A 103 11.04 -23.39 -29.11
CA LYS A 103 11.32 -24.22 -30.29
C LYS A 103 11.12 -25.71 -30.03
N THR A 104 11.14 -26.13 -28.77
CA THR A 104 10.88 -27.52 -28.37
C THR A 104 9.38 -27.85 -28.28
N ILE A 105 8.53 -26.82 -28.24
CA ILE A 105 7.07 -26.94 -28.10
C ILE A 105 6.44 -26.86 -29.48
N VAL A 106 5.43 -27.72 -29.74
CA VAL A 106 4.61 -27.69 -30.96
C VAL A 106 4.05 -26.27 -31.18
N PRO A 107 4.16 -25.66 -32.38
CA PRO A 107 3.78 -24.27 -32.62
C PRO A 107 2.38 -23.88 -32.10
N GLU A 108 1.40 -24.77 -32.25
CA GLU A 108 0.01 -24.57 -31.82
C GLU A 108 -0.15 -24.47 -30.28
N LYS A 109 0.82 -24.97 -29.52
CA LYS A 109 0.83 -24.97 -28.04
C LYS A 109 1.71 -23.87 -27.44
N GLN A 110 2.53 -23.20 -28.24
CA GLN A 110 3.46 -22.17 -27.75
C GLN A 110 2.73 -21.02 -27.03
N LEU A 111 1.68 -20.46 -27.65
CA LEU A 111 0.93 -19.35 -27.06
C LEU A 111 0.22 -19.75 -25.74
N PRO A 112 -0.55 -20.85 -25.66
CA PRO A 112 -1.11 -21.32 -24.39
C PRO A 112 -0.07 -21.49 -23.28
N VAL A 113 1.08 -22.11 -23.59
CA VAL A 113 2.16 -22.31 -22.61
C VAL A 113 2.74 -20.96 -22.18
N LEU A 114 2.96 -20.02 -23.09
CA LEU A 114 3.45 -18.67 -22.74
C LEU A 114 2.48 -17.92 -21.83
N ILE A 115 1.17 -18.02 -22.08
CA ILE A 115 0.15 -17.40 -21.24
C ILE A 115 0.19 -18.00 -19.83
N GLU A 116 0.25 -19.33 -19.72
CA GLU A 116 0.32 -20.04 -18.44
C GLU A 116 1.60 -19.69 -17.66
N GLN A 117 2.75 -19.68 -18.33
CA GLN A 117 4.03 -19.33 -17.71
C GLN A 117 4.06 -17.86 -17.28
N LEU A 118 3.55 -16.94 -18.10
CA LEU A 118 3.45 -15.53 -17.75
C LEU A 118 2.50 -15.30 -16.57
N ALA A 119 1.35 -15.97 -16.55
CA ALA A 119 0.41 -15.91 -15.43
C ALA A 119 1.08 -16.42 -14.13
N SER A 120 1.74 -17.58 -14.20
CA SER A 120 2.48 -18.15 -13.08
C SER A 120 3.59 -17.23 -12.57
N ALA A 121 4.35 -16.59 -13.46
CA ALA A 121 5.40 -15.64 -13.10
C ALA A 121 4.82 -14.40 -12.41
N ARG A 122 3.68 -13.88 -12.88
CA ARG A 122 2.98 -12.74 -12.26
C ARG A 122 2.45 -13.08 -10.87
N ILE A 123 1.84 -14.25 -10.70
CA ILE A 123 1.36 -14.73 -9.40
C ILE A 123 2.53 -14.85 -8.41
N LYS A 124 3.62 -15.52 -8.80
CA LYS A 124 4.83 -15.65 -7.97
C LYS A 124 5.40 -14.29 -7.57
N SER A 125 5.51 -13.36 -8.53
CA SER A 125 5.99 -12.00 -8.27
C SER A 125 5.09 -11.25 -7.28
N ALA A 126 3.76 -11.35 -7.45
CA ALA A 126 2.81 -10.77 -6.52
C ALA A 126 2.95 -11.38 -5.11
N PHE A 127 3.08 -12.69 -4.99
CA PHE A 127 3.27 -13.36 -3.70
C PHE A 127 4.61 -13.05 -3.04
N GLU A 128 5.70 -12.85 -3.80
CA GLU A 128 6.96 -12.35 -3.25
C GLU A 128 6.79 -10.94 -2.66
N ALA A 129 6.04 -10.06 -3.34
CA ALA A 129 5.75 -8.72 -2.83
C ALA A 129 4.88 -8.77 -1.55
N VAL A 130 3.88 -9.65 -1.51
CA VAL A 130 3.07 -9.90 -0.31
C VAL A 130 3.94 -10.45 0.82
N PHE A 131 4.72 -11.50 0.56
CA PHE A 131 5.58 -12.15 1.56
C PHE A 131 6.60 -11.18 2.17
N SER A 132 7.12 -10.26 1.35
CA SER A 132 8.08 -9.25 1.81
C SER A 132 7.48 -8.30 2.86
N ASN A 133 6.17 -8.05 2.81
CA ASN A 133 5.48 -7.06 3.63
C ASN A 133 4.55 -7.64 4.70
N ILE A 134 4.16 -8.92 4.61
CA ILE A 134 3.29 -9.59 5.58
C ILE A 134 4.06 -9.95 6.88
N PHE A 135 3.37 -9.88 8.02
CA PHE A 135 3.89 -10.29 9.33
C PHE A 135 3.78 -11.80 9.56
N GLY A 136 4.63 -12.34 10.43
CA GLY A 136 4.59 -13.75 10.82
C GLY A 136 3.25 -14.15 11.45
N SER A 137 2.70 -13.30 12.32
CA SER A 137 1.39 -13.51 12.96
C SER A 137 0.23 -13.65 11.97
N GLN A 138 0.29 -12.89 10.86
CA GLN A 138 -0.70 -12.92 9.79
C GLN A 138 -0.60 -14.20 8.97
N ILE A 139 0.61 -14.66 8.64
CA ILE A 139 0.81 -15.97 7.97
C ILE A 139 0.26 -17.08 8.86
N GLN A 140 0.55 -17.04 10.16
CA GLN A 140 0.01 -18.02 11.13
C GLN A 140 -1.51 -17.95 11.22
N GLY A 141 -2.10 -16.75 11.20
CA GLY A 141 -3.55 -16.56 11.20
C GLY A 141 -4.20 -17.16 9.96
N LEU A 142 -3.62 -16.95 8.78
CA LEU A 142 -4.06 -17.60 7.54
C LEU A 142 -3.95 -19.13 7.62
N HIS A 143 -2.89 -19.66 8.23
CA HIS A 143 -2.74 -21.10 8.43
C HIS A 143 -3.80 -21.66 9.39
N GLN A 144 -4.10 -20.99 10.50
CA GLN A 144 -5.19 -21.38 11.41
C GLN A 144 -6.54 -21.35 10.69
N LEU A 145 -6.79 -20.31 9.89
CA LEU A 145 -8.00 -20.21 9.08
C LEU A 145 -8.09 -21.36 8.06
N HIS A 146 -6.98 -21.76 7.44
CA HIS A 146 -6.91 -22.91 6.55
C HIS A 146 -7.22 -24.23 7.28
N LEU A 147 -6.61 -24.46 8.45
CA LEU A 147 -6.85 -25.65 9.28
C LEU A 147 -8.31 -25.75 9.76
N ALA A 148 -8.98 -24.62 9.96
CA ALA A 148 -10.40 -24.54 10.32
C ALA A 148 -11.36 -24.79 9.13
N GLY A 149 -10.85 -25.20 7.96
CA GLY A 149 -11.65 -25.44 6.76
C GLY A 149 -11.85 -24.19 5.89
N GLY A 150 -11.06 -23.13 6.10
CA GLY A 150 -11.08 -21.91 5.31
C GLY A 150 -12.11 -20.86 5.77
N SER A 151 -12.80 -21.08 6.88
CA SER A 151 -13.78 -20.13 7.42
C SER A 151 -13.85 -20.21 8.94
N LEU A 152 -13.76 -19.07 9.62
CA LEU A 152 -13.87 -18.92 11.08
C LEU A 152 -14.91 -17.85 11.43
N SER A 153 -15.48 -17.91 12.64
CA SER A 153 -16.27 -16.78 13.12
C SER A 153 -15.37 -15.55 13.33
N LEU A 154 -15.93 -14.35 13.17
CA LEU A 154 -15.21 -13.10 13.40
C LEU A 154 -14.68 -13.03 14.83
N ASN A 155 -15.48 -13.47 15.80
CA ASN A 155 -15.08 -13.54 17.20
C ASN A 155 -13.86 -14.46 17.41
N ASP A 156 -13.82 -15.64 16.79
CA ASP A 156 -12.67 -16.55 16.93
C ASP A 156 -11.40 -15.97 16.31
N ALA A 157 -11.54 -15.27 15.17
CA ALA A 157 -10.42 -14.58 14.52
C ALA A 157 -9.90 -13.41 15.37
N GLU A 158 -10.79 -12.65 16.01
CA GLU A 158 -10.43 -11.59 16.96
C GLU A 158 -9.73 -12.17 18.20
N GLN A 159 -10.24 -13.27 18.76
CA GLN A 159 -9.61 -13.95 19.89
C GLN A 159 -8.20 -14.47 19.54
N TYR A 160 -8.01 -14.98 18.33
CA TYR A 160 -6.68 -15.34 17.84
C TYR A 160 -5.75 -14.12 17.83
N PHE A 161 -6.18 -12.99 17.26
CA PHE A 161 -5.38 -11.78 17.24
C PHE A 161 -5.05 -11.26 18.64
N GLU A 162 -6.01 -11.26 19.58
CA GLU A 162 -5.76 -10.83 20.96
C GLU A 162 -4.73 -11.73 21.66
N SER A 163 -4.69 -13.03 21.34
CA SER A 163 -3.67 -13.94 21.84
C SER A 163 -2.26 -13.57 21.34
N VAL A 164 -2.12 -13.26 20.04
CA VAL A 164 -0.86 -12.79 19.44
C VAL A 164 -0.45 -11.44 20.02
N LYS A 165 -1.40 -10.52 20.15
CA LYS A 165 -1.19 -9.19 20.73
C LYS A 165 -0.67 -9.28 22.15
N LYS A 166 -1.17 -10.23 22.94
CA LYS A 166 -0.70 -10.48 24.31
C LYS A 166 0.73 -11.02 24.34
N GLU A 167 1.09 -11.92 23.42
CA GLU A 167 2.45 -12.48 23.32
C GLU A 167 3.49 -11.42 22.86
N HIS A 168 3.06 -10.50 21.99
CA HIS A 168 3.91 -9.47 21.39
C HIS A 168 3.40 -8.05 21.70
N ALA A 169 3.12 -7.78 22.98
CA ALA A 169 2.43 -6.55 23.42
C ALA A 169 3.17 -5.25 23.06
N GLU A 170 4.50 -5.25 23.01
CA GLU A 170 5.29 -4.08 22.62
C GLU A 170 5.03 -3.70 21.15
N PHE A 171 4.92 -4.69 20.26
CA PHE A 171 4.72 -4.47 18.83
C PHE A 171 3.26 -4.10 18.50
N TYR A 172 2.29 -4.74 19.17
CA TYR A 172 0.87 -4.60 18.86
C TYR A 172 0.10 -3.63 19.78
N LYS A 173 0.77 -2.87 20.65
CA LYS A 173 0.14 -2.02 21.68
C LYS A 173 -1.06 -1.23 21.16
N ASP A 174 -0.88 -0.54 20.04
CA ASP A 174 -1.88 0.36 19.45
C ASP A 174 -2.56 -0.22 18.19
N VAL A 175 -2.33 -1.51 17.91
CA VAL A 175 -2.90 -2.21 16.75
C VAL A 175 -4.22 -2.85 17.15
N THR A 176 -5.26 -2.65 16.32
CA THR A 176 -6.56 -3.32 16.44
C THR A 176 -6.65 -4.50 15.47
N PHE A 177 -7.59 -5.43 15.70
CA PHE A 177 -7.85 -6.52 14.76
C PHE A 177 -8.13 -6.00 13.35
N SER A 178 -8.97 -4.97 13.21
CA SER A 178 -9.30 -4.38 11.91
C SER A 178 -8.04 -3.87 11.17
N THR A 179 -7.15 -3.16 11.87
CA THR A 179 -5.90 -2.66 11.28
C THR A 179 -4.97 -3.82 10.88
N TRP A 180 -4.85 -4.84 11.73
CA TRP A 180 -4.05 -6.02 11.45
C TRP A 180 -4.60 -6.84 10.27
N PHE A 181 -5.91 -7.02 10.20
CA PHE A 181 -6.59 -7.80 9.16
C PHE A 181 -6.63 -7.08 7.81
N ARG A 182 -6.70 -5.75 7.80
CA ARG A 182 -6.79 -4.92 6.58
C ARG A 182 -5.73 -5.27 5.53
N TYR A 183 -4.52 -5.62 5.95
CA TYR A 183 -3.48 -6.02 5.00
C TYR A 183 -3.83 -7.33 4.27
N LEU A 184 -4.41 -8.31 4.97
CA LEU A 184 -4.88 -9.57 4.38
C LEU A 184 -5.98 -9.31 3.36
N GLU A 185 -6.90 -8.39 3.68
CA GLU A 185 -8.01 -8.00 2.81
C GLU A 185 -7.55 -7.27 1.54
N ILE A 186 -6.68 -6.25 1.68
CA ILE A 186 -6.15 -5.49 0.52
C ILE A 186 -5.40 -6.40 -0.45
N ASN A 187 -4.67 -7.39 0.07
CA ASN A 187 -3.95 -8.36 -0.75
C ASN A 187 -4.81 -9.57 -1.13
N THR A 188 -6.12 -9.51 -0.90
CA THR A 188 -7.11 -10.54 -1.27
C THR A 188 -6.80 -11.93 -0.69
N LEU A 189 -6.10 -12.03 0.44
CA LEU A 189 -5.73 -13.30 1.06
C LEU A 189 -6.84 -13.87 1.94
N ALA A 190 -7.57 -12.99 2.62
CA ALA A 190 -8.74 -13.31 3.42
C ALA A 190 -9.72 -12.14 3.33
N ARG A 191 -10.99 -12.39 3.63
CA ARG A 191 -12.05 -11.37 3.63
C ARG A 191 -13.03 -11.60 4.77
N ILE A 192 -13.76 -10.56 5.16
CA ILE A 192 -14.84 -10.66 6.13
C ILE A 192 -16.16 -10.71 5.35
N GLU A 193 -16.93 -11.79 5.54
CA GLU A 193 -18.28 -11.94 5.01
C GLU A 193 -19.27 -12.10 6.17
N GLY A 194 -20.02 -11.04 6.48
CA GLY A 194 -20.95 -11.03 7.61
C GLY A 194 -20.23 -11.17 8.95
N ASP A 195 -20.53 -12.24 9.68
CA ASP A 195 -19.93 -12.59 10.96
C ASP A 195 -18.78 -13.60 10.83
N ARG A 196 -18.26 -13.80 9.62
CA ARG A 196 -17.22 -14.79 9.34
C ARG A 196 -16.01 -14.16 8.65
N VAL A 197 -14.84 -14.74 8.92
CA VAL A 197 -13.61 -14.52 8.17
C VAL A 197 -13.41 -15.71 7.25
N GLU A 198 -13.21 -15.45 5.96
CA GLU A 198 -13.02 -16.47 4.94
C GLU A 198 -11.65 -16.37 4.26
N LEU A 199 -11.04 -17.52 4.03
CA LEU A 199 -9.83 -17.65 3.22
C LEU A 199 -10.21 -17.65 1.74
N THR A 200 -9.58 -16.79 0.95
CA THR A 200 -9.82 -16.74 -0.49
C THR A 200 -9.01 -17.81 -1.23
N ASP A 201 -9.23 -17.96 -2.53
CA ASP A 201 -8.38 -18.79 -3.39
C ASP A 201 -6.94 -18.28 -3.44
N ALA A 202 -6.75 -16.95 -3.56
CA ALA A 202 -5.43 -16.34 -3.53
C ALA A 202 -4.71 -16.55 -2.19
N GLY A 203 -5.44 -16.55 -1.07
CA GLY A 203 -4.89 -16.88 0.25
C GLY A 203 -4.43 -18.32 0.36
N ARG A 204 -5.21 -19.27 -0.19
CA ARG A 204 -4.81 -20.69 -0.26
C ARG A 204 -3.56 -20.89 -1.11
N GLU A 205 -3.53 -20.31 -2.31
CA GLU A 205 -2.35 -20.38 -3.19
C GLU A 205 -1.13 -19.71 -2.56
N PHE A 206 -1.32 -18.59 -1.86
CA PHE A 206 -0.25 -17.92 -1.13
C PHE A 206 0.35 -18.82 -0.05
N LEU A 207 -0.48 -19.52 0.74
CA LEU A 207 0.01 -20.48 1.74
C LEU A 207 0.80 -21.63 1.09
N MET A 208 0.34 -22.16 -0.04
CA MET A 208 1.07 -23.17 -0.80
C MET A 208 2.43 -22.63 -1.29
N PHE A 209 2.46 -21.40 -1.78
CA PHE A 209 3.69 -20.72 -2.18
C PHE A 209 4.68 -20.57 -1.02
N VAL A 210 4.21 -20.14 0.17
CA VAL A 210 5.04 -20.00 1.37
C VAL A 210 5.60 -21.36 1.79
N GLN A 211 4.78 -22.42 1.80
CA GLN A 211 5.23 -23.76 2.14
C GLN A 211 6.27 -24.31 1.15
N ALA A 212 6.07 -24.08 -0.14
CA ALA A 212 6.96 -24.59 -1.18
C ALA A 212 8.30 -23.83 -1.28
N THR A 213 8.30 -22.52 -1.03
CA THR A 213 9.46 -21.67 -1.35
C THR A 213 10.12 -21.01 -0.15
N LYS A 214 9.43 -20.89 0.99
CA LYS A 214 9.89 -20.17 2.19
C LYS A 214 9.98 -21.08 3.43
N ALA A 215 9.93 -22.40 3.26
CA ALA A 215 10.05 -23.34 4.36
C ALA A 215 11.30 -23.06 5.21
N GLY A 216 11.10 -22.95 6.54
CA GLY A 216 12.17 -22.67 7.50
C GLY A 216 12.53 -21.19 7.68
N LEU A 217 11.97 -20.28 6.88
CA LEU A 217 12.15 -18.84 7.11
C LEU A 217 11.18 -18.36 8.19
N GLN A 218 11.73 -17.82 9.28
CA GLN A 218 10.93 -17.13 10.30
C GLN A 218 10.74 -15.67 9.93
N ARG A 219 9.52 -15.15 10.12
CA ARG A 219 9.17 -13.75 9.91
C ARG A 219 9.07 -13.03 11.24
N ALA A 220 9.32 -11.73 11.22
CA ALA A 220 9.10 -10.88 12.37
C ALA A 220 7.62 -10.87 12.77
N PHE A 221 7.40 -10.75 14.08
CA PHE A 221 6.09 -10.59 14.70
C PHE A 221 5.80 -9.14 14.95
#